data_AF-A0A932FSB0-F1
#
_entry.id   AF-A0A932FSB0-F1
#
_cell.length_a   1.000
_cell.length_b   1.000
_cell.length_c   1.000
_cell.angle_alpha   90.00
_cell.angle_beta   90.00
_cell.angle_gamma   90.00
#
_symmetry.space_group_name_H-M   'P 1'
#
loop_
_entity.id
_entity.type
_entity.pdbx_description
1 polymer ?
#
loop_
_entity_poly.entity_id
_entity_poly.type
_entity_poly.pdbx_seq_one_letter_code
_entity_poly.pdbx_strand_id
1 'polypeptide(L)'
;MKTIEKTTEKNYTANFSVDVSSIKGVCPVGEAYAKQNIIDKKVPVLSCEGACIRGEIARIAANIVAQEMPSYARACHAETFFVPHSSMLNWVSGSDKILMIDGCFLKCHGRVLENLVSEEKVTHIEALPLDGKYNDIFLMDDVPEAERKAVARQVADKVITMLKSQSAAASHSCGEE
;
A
#
# COMPACT_ATOMS: atom_id res chain seq x y z
N MET A 1 -37.56 -32.48 6.69
CA MET A 1 -36.27 -31.77 6.60
C MET A 1 -35.95 -31.57 5.13
N LYS A 2 -36.00 -30.33 4.63
CA LYS A 2 -35.55 -30.01 3.26
C LYS A 2 -34.05 -29.70 3.34
N THR A 3 -33.25 -30.52 2.70
CA THR A 3 -31.83 -30.27 2.45
C THR A 3 -31.74 -29.04 1.57
N ILE A 4 -31.20 -27.94 2.11
CA ILE A 4 -30.85 -26.77 1.30
C ILE A 4 -29.53 -27.13 0.62
N GLU A 5 -29.58 -27.42 -0.67
CA GLU A 5 -28.39 -27.46 -1.51
C GLU A 5 -27.74 -26.08 -1.47
N LYS A 6 -26.55 -26.03 -0.86
CA LYS A 6 -25.73 -24.82 -0.80
C LYS A 6 -25.06 -24.70 -2.16
N THR A 7 -25.70 -24.01 -3.09
CA THR A 7 -25.11 -23.63 -4.36
C THR A 7 -23.88 -22.77 -4.05
N THR A 8 -22.69 -23.35 -4.19
CA THR A 8 -21.42 -22.62 -4.18
C THR A 8 -21.35 -21.83 -5.49
N GLU A 9 -22.06 -20.72 -5.55
CA GLU A 9 -21.80 -19.70 -6.57
C GLU A 9 -20.38 -19.17 -6.35
N LYS A 10 -19.63 -19.09 -7.45
CA LYS A 10 -18.25 -18.61 -7.44
C LYS A 10 -18.25 -17.15 -6.99
N ASN A 11 -17.74 -16.87 -5.79
CA ASN A 11 -17.57 -15.54 -5.19
C ASN A 11 -16.54 -14.70 -5.96
N TYR A 12 -16.86 -14.29 -7.17
CA TYR A 12 -16.01 -13.43 -7.99
C TYR A 12 -16.81 -12.20 -8.43
N THR A 13 -16.27 -11.02 -8.12
CA THR A 13 -16.80 -9.75 -8.61
C THR A 13 -16.10 -9.42 -9.93
N ALA A 14 -16.86 -9.31 -11.02
CA ALA A 14 -16.33 -8.83 -12.29
C ALA A 14 -15.81 -7.39 -12.17
N ASN A 15 -14.89 -7.01 -13.06
CA ASN A 15 -14.41 -5.63 -13.15
C ASN A 15 -15.60 -4.66 -13.34
N PHE A 16 -15.57 -3.54 -12.62
CA PHE A 16 -16.59 -2.50 -12.69
C PHE A 16 -15.92 -1.13 -12.64
N SER A 17 -16.66 -0.12 -13.09
CA SER A 17 -16.23 1.28 -13.06
C SER A 17 -17.16 2.09 -12.15
N VAL A 18 -16.59 3.13 -11.54
CA VAL A 18 -17.32 4.12 -10.74
C VAL A 18 -17.03 5.50 -11.33
N ASP A 19 -18.08 6.25 -11.66
CA ASP A 19 -17.92 7.63 -12.08
C ASP A 19 -17.62 8.52 -10.87
N VAL A 20 -16.52 9.27 -10.96
CA VAL A 20 -16.07 10.19 -9.91
C VAL A 20 -16.21 11.62 -10.43
N SER A 21 -16.87 12.48 -9.64
CA SER A 21 -17.04 13.89 -9.99
C SER A 21 -15.71 14.59 -10.22
N SER A 22 -15.64 15.45 -11.23
CA SER A 22 -14.45 16.27 -11.51
C SER A 22 -14.12 17.20 -10.34
N ILE A 23 -12.83 17.40 -10.08
CA ILE A 23 -12.34 18.41 -9.16
C ILE A 23 -11.68 19.58 -9.91
N LYS A 24 -11.79 20.79 -9.34
CA LYS A 24 -11.00 21.94 -9.77
C LYS A 24 -9.84 22.15 -8.81
N GLY A 25 -8.62 22.10 -9.33
CA GLY A 25 -7.40 22.33 -8.56
C GLY A 25 -6.77 21.06 -7.99
N VAL A 26 -5.77 21.27 -7.15
CA VAL A 26 -4.90 20.25 -6.54
C VAL A 26 -4.62 20.63 -5.08
N CYS A 27 -4.11 19.69 -4.27
CA CYS A 27 -3.68 20.01 -2.92
C CYS A 27 -2.34 20.77 -2.96
N PRO A 28 -2.24 22.04 -2.52
CA PRO A 28 -0.97 22.78 -2.62
C PRO A 28 0.15 22.16 -1.76
N VAL A 29 -0.21 21.54 -0.64
CA VAL A 29 0.74 20.82 0.22
C VAL A 29 1.22 19.53 -0.46
N GLY A 30 0.28 18.78 -1.06
CA GLY A 30 0.59 17.56 -1.82
C GLY A 30 1.47 17.85 -3.03
N GLU A 31 1.20 18.94 -3.75
CA GLU A 31 2.00 19.40 -4.88
C GLU A 31 3.46 19.67 -4.52
N ALA A 32 3.70 20.50 -3.48
CA ALA A 32 5.04 20.84 -3.05
C ALA A 32 5.80 19.60 -2.55
N TYR A 33 5.12 18.77 -1.76
CA TYR A 33 5.68 17.54 -1.22
C TYR A 33 6.06 16.53 -2.31
N ALA A 34 5.16 16.26 -3.26
CA ALA A 34 5.40 15.30 -4.34
C ALA A 34 6.52 15.78 -5.27
N LYS A 35 6.56 17.08 -5.62
CA LYS A 35 7.65 17.64 -6.43
C LYS A 35 9.02 17.46 -5.78
N GLN A 36 9.10 17.67 -4.46
CA GLN A 36 10.35 17.42 -3.74
C GLN A 36 10.74 15.95 -3.79
N ASN A 37 9.79 15.02 -3.56
CA ASN A 37 10.09 13.60 -3.61
C ASN A 37 10.49 13.08 -5.01
N ILE A 38 9.98 13.70 -6.08
CA ILE A 38 10.44 13.45 -7.45
C ILE A 38 11.92 13.85 -7.59
N ILE A 39 12.28 15.06 -7.16
CA ILE A 39 13.66 15.57 -7.21
C ILE A 39 14.60 14.66 -6.40
N ASP A 40 14.17 14.28 -5.19
CA ASP A 40 14.92 13.43 -4.27
C ASP A 40 14.90 11.95 -4.68
N LYS A 41 14.19 11.61 -5.77
CA LYS A 41 14.01 10.25 -6.30
C LYS A 41 13.55 9.26 -5.23
N LYS A 42 12.61 9.69 -4.37
CA LYS A 42 12.03 8.81 -3.35
C LYS A 42 11.11 7.76 -3.99
N VAL A 43 11.16 6.57 -3.44
CA VAL A 43 10.21 5.49 -3.69
C VAL A 43 8.90 5.81 -2.95
N PRO A 44 7.77 5.99 -3.65
CA PRO A 44 6.47 6.21 -3.02
C PRO A 44 6.01 4.96 -2.26
N VAL A 45 5.46 5.20 -1.06
CA VAL A 45 4.89 4.17 -0.20
C VAL A 45 3.40 4.45 -0.01
N LEU A 46 2.57 3.53 -0.47
CA LEU A 46 1.12 3.49 -0.24
C LEU A 46 0.75 2.37 0.73
N SER A 47 -0.42 2.47 1.34
CA SER A 47 -0.95 1.44 2.23
C SER A 47 -2.46 1.35 2.18
N CYS A 48 -2.99 0.30 2.82
CA CYS A 48 -4.40 0.26 3.19
C CYS A 48 -4.75 1.46 4.10
N GLU A 49 -5.87 2.13 3.80
CA GLU A 49 -6.43 3.23 4.59
C GLU A 49 -7.85 2.89 5.09
N GLY A 50 -8.20 1.59 5.10
CA GLY A 50 -9.49 1.11 5.58
C GLY A 50 -9.61 1.15 7.11
N ALA A 51 -10.84 1.25 7.60
CA ALA A 51 -11.13 1.48 9.03
C ALA A 51 -10.82 0.31 9.99
N CYS A 52 -10.52 -0.89 9.47
CA CYS A 52 -10.29 -2.06 10.32
C CYS A 52 -8.88 -2.11 10.90
N ILE A 53 -8.69 -2.88 11.97
CA ILE A 53 -7.38 -3.08 12.64
C ILE A 53 -6.25 -3.45 11.67
N ARG A 54 -6.54 -4.28 10.67
CA ARG A 54 -5.56 -4.69 9.66
C ARG A 54 -5.10 -3.52 8.78
N GLY A 55 -6.02 -2.61 8.45
CA GLY A 55 -5.71 -1.38 7.74
C GLY A 55 -4.84 -0.45 8.59
N GLU A 56 -5.18 -0.31 9.87
CA GLU A 56 -4.39 0.50 10.82
C GLU A 56 -2.95 -0.02 10.96
N ILE A 57 -2.77 -1.32 11.12
CA ILE A 57 -1.44 -1.95 11.20
C ILE A 57 -0.64 -1.66 9.94
N ALA A 58 -1.22 -1.85 8.75
CA ALA A 58 -0.57 -1.56 7.47
C ALA A 58 -0.19 -0.07 7.33
N ARG A 59 -1.08 0.83 7.76
CA ARG A 59 -0.87 2.29 7.74
C ARG A 59 0.28 2.72 8.65
N ILE A 60 0.30 2.23 9.91
CA ILE A 60 1.39 2.51 10.85
C ILE A 60 2.72 1.91 10.33
N ALA A 61 2.70 0.68 9.84
CA ALA A 61 3.89 0.02 9.30
C ALA A 61 4.48 0.81 8.12
N ALA A 62 3.64 1.29 7.20
CA ALA A 62 4.08 2.11 6.08
C ALA A 62 4.73 3.44 6.52
N ASN A 63 4.19 4.08 7.56
CA ASN A 63 4.79 5.29 8.13
C ASN A 63 6.18 5.00 8.72
N ILE A 64 6.32 3.89 9.45
CA ILE A 64 7.61 3.45 10.01
C ILE A 64 8.62 3.19 8.88
N VAL A 65 8.22 2.45 7.84
CA VAL A 65 9.09 2.16 6.69
C VAL A 65 9.59 3.45 6.04
N ALA A 66 8.69 4.39 5.75
CA ALA A 66 9.06 5.67 5.15
C ALA A 66 9.94 6.54 6.07
N GLN A 67 9.80 6.42 7.38
CA GLN A 67 10.64 7.13 8.35
C GLN A 67 12.06 6.55 8.45
N GLU A 68 12.19 5.22 8.40
CA GLU A 68 13.47 4.53 8.64
C GLU A 68 14.25 4.19 7.38
N MET A 69 13.60 4.22 6.22
CA MET A 69 14.23 4.02 4.92
C MET A 69 14.30 5.36 4.19
N PRO A 70 15.44 6.09 4.22
CA PRO A 70 15.51 7.45 3.69
C PRO A 70 15.20 7.57 2.20
N SER A 71 15.30 6.50 1.42
CA SER A 71 14.93 6.48 0.00
C SER A 71 13.43 6.28 -0.25
N TYR A 72 12.61 6.15 0.80
CA TYR A 72 11.17 5.92 0.71
C TYR A 72 10.42 7.11 1.33
N ALA A 73 9.22 7.38 0.83
CA ALA A 73 8.37 8.45 1.35
C ALA A 73 6.88 8.09 1.19
N ARG A 74 6.03 8.53 2.11
CA ARG A 74 4.58 8.26 2.06
C ARG A 74 3.91 9.05 0.95
N ALA A 75 3.14 8.39 0.09
CA ALA A 75 2.30 9.07 -0.90
C ALA A 75 0.87 9.29 -0.36
N CYS A 76 0.24 10.40 -0.73
CA CYS A 76 -1.15 10.66 -0.39
C CYS A 76 -2.07 9.77 -1.22
N HIS A 77 -2.71 8.80 -0.57
CA HIS A 77 -3.59 7.84 -1.21
C HIS A 77 -4.67 8.50 -2.10
N ALA A 78 -5.52 9.35 -1.52
CA ALA A 78 -6.66 9.91 -2.24
C ALA A 78 -6.23 10.81 -3.41
N GLU A 79 -5.14 11.57 -3.27
CA GLU A 79 -4.64 12.42 -4.33
C GLU A 79 -4.03 11.62 -5.48
N THR A 80 -3.32 10.51 -5.18
CA THR A 80 -2.83 9.58 -6.19
C THR A 80 -3.97 8.98 -7.02
N PHE A 81 -5.04 8.51 -6.39
CA PHE A 81 -6.10 7.76 -7.08
C PHE A 81 -7.16 8.63 -7.75
N PHE A 82 -7.50 9.77 -7.15
CA PHE A 82 -8.70 10.52 -7.52
C PHE A 82 -8.45 11.96 -7.98
N VAL A 83 -7.20 12.42 -7.99
CA VAL A 83 -6.83 13.75 -8.49
C VAL A 83 -5.91 13.58 -9.70
N PRO A 84 -6.48 13.36 -10.90
CA PRO A 84 -5.69 13.23 -12.11
C PRO A 84 -4.88 14.50 -12.36
N HIS A 85 -3.68 14.35 -12.94
CA HIS A 85 -2.71 15.43 -13.22
C HIS A 85 -2.06 16.08 -11.99
N SER A 86 -2.32 15.59 -10.77
CA SER A 86 -1.56 16.01 -9.59
C SER A 86 -0.10 15.58 -9.69
N SER A 87 0.80 16.36 -9.09
CA SER A 87 2.19 15.97 -8.91
C SER A 87 2.32 14.72 -8.06
N MET A 88 1.35 14.43 -7.18
CA MET A 88 1.30 13.18 -6.43
C MET A 88 1.13 11.97 -7.35
N LEU A 89 0.17 12.01 -8.28
CA LEU A 89 0.01 10.96 -9.28
C LEU A 89 1.24 10.88 -10.19
N ASN A 90 1.79 12.02 -10.63
CA ASN A 90 3.00 12.03 -11.46
C ASN A 90 4.20 11.40 -10.74
N TRP A 91 4.36 11.66 -9.45
CA TRP A 91 5.41 11.02 -8.64
C TRP A 91 5.21 9.52 -8.55
N VAL A 92 3.99 9.06 -8.25
CA VAL A 92 3.70 7.62 -8.12
C VAL A 92 3.87 6.90 -9.46
N SER A 93 3.21 7.36 -10.51
CA SER A 93 3.24 6.71 -11.84
C SER A 93 4.60 6.82 -12.55
N GLY A 94 5.34 7.91 -12.28
CA GLY A 94 6.68 8.14 -12.81
C GLY A 94 7.80 7.43 -12.06
N SER A 95 7.54 6.84 -10.89
CA SER A 95 8.56 6.11 -10.15
C SER A 95 8.88 4.75 -10.79
N ASP A 96 10.12 4.29 -10.66
CA ASP A 96 10.56 2.97 -11.13
C ASP A 96 10.15 1.85 -10.16
N LYS A 97 9.97 2.20 -8.89
CA LYS A 97 9.55 1.29 -7.83
C LYS A 97 8.51 1.96 -6.96
N ILE A 98 7.49 1.22 -6.57
CA ILE A 98 6.42 1.67 -5.68
C ILE A 98 6.24 0.59 -4.61
N LEU A 99 6.10 0.98 -3.35
CA LEU A 99 5.77 0.05 -2.27
C LEU A 99 4.30 0.18 -1.92
N MET A 100 3.57 -0.93 -1.97
CA MET A 100 2.17 -1.01 -1.55
C MET A 100 2.04 -1.99 -0.39
N ILE A 101 1.57 -1.52 0.78
CA ILE A 101 1.32 -2.37 1.95
C ILE A 101 -0.18 -2.50 2.18
N ASP A 102 -0.79 -3.58 1.70
CA ASP A 102 -2.21 -3.87 1.89
C ASP A 102 -2.46 -4.60 3.21
N GLY A 103 -3.55 -4.27 3.88
CA GLY A 103 -3.89 -4.86 5.19
C GLY A 103 -4.52 -6.25 5.10
N CYS A 104 -5.05 -6.64 3.93
CA CYS A 104 -5.73 -7.93 3.78
C CYS A 104 -5.77 -8.40 2.33
N PHE A 105 -6.14 -9.67 2.16
CA PHE A 105 -6.25 -10.37 0.88
C PHE A 105 -7.11 -9.68 -0.20
N LEU A 106 -8.01 -8.75 0.17
CA LEU A 106 -8.82 -8.02 -0.80
C LEU A 106 -7.99 -7.05 -1.67
N LYS A 107 -6.82 -6.64 -1.19
CA LYS A 107 -5.88 -5.80 -1.95
C LYS A 107 -6.55 -4.59 -2.59
N CYS A 108 -7.41 -3.91 -1.83
CA CYS A 108 -8.35 -2.92 -2.38
C CYS A 108 -7.60 -1.82 -3.12
N HIS A 109 -6.53 -1.30 -2.52
CA HIS A 109 -5.74 -0.23 -3.12
C HIS A 109 -4.67 -0.78 -4.06
N GLY A 110 -4.06 -1.93 -3.76
CA GLY A 110 -3.11 -2.57 -4.67
C GLY A 110 -3.70 -2.88 -6.04
N ARG A 111 -4.93 -3.42 -6.10
CA ARG A 111 -5.63 -3.66 -7.38
C ARG A 111 -5.90 -2.40 -8.17
N VAL A 112 -6.21 -1.28 -7.50
CA VAL A 112 -6.40 0.00 -8.19
C VAL A 112 -5.04 0.53 -8.67
N LEU A 113 -4.00 0.42 -7.85
CA LEU A 113 -2.65 0.88 -8.17
C LEU A 113 -2.09 0.15 -9.39
N GLU A 114 -2.23 -1.17 -9.45
CA GLU A 114 -1.82 -2.02 -10.60
C GLU A 114 -2.52 -1.64 -11.92
N ASN A 115 -3.64 -0.91 -11.86
CA ASN A 115 -4.31 -0.37 -13.06
C ASN A 115 -3.91 1.08 -13.37
N LEU A 116 -3.27 1.78 -12.43
CA LEU A 116 -2.72 3.13 -12.64
C LEU A 116 -1.26 3.11 -13.09
N VAL A 117 -0.52 2.08 -12.70
CA VAL A 117 0.90 1.90 -12.98
C VAL A 117 1.16 0.46 -13.41
N SER A 118 2.27 0.21 -14.10
CA SER A 118 2.59 -1.14 -14.52
C SER A 118 2.90 -2.06 -13.33
N GLU A 119 2.39 -3.29 -13.35
CA GLU A 119 2.47 -4.25 -12.23
C GLU A 119 3.91 -4.51 -11.77
N GLU A 120 4.87 -4.56 -12.69
CA GLU A 120 6.29 -4.81 -12.40
C GLU A 120 6.94 -3.71 -11.54
N LYS A 121 6.33 -2.51 -11.48
CA LYS A 121 6.81 -1.41 -10.64
C LYS A 121 6.37 -1.56 -9.19
N VAL A 122 5.35 -2.37 -8.91
CA VAL A 122 4.72 -2.45 -7.58
C VAL A 122 5.32 -3.60 -6.78
N THR A 123 6.07 -3.25 -5.72
CA THR A 123 6.36 -4.20 -4.65
C THR A 123 5.15 -4.26 -3.71
N HIS A 124 4.29 -5.24 -3.93
CA HIS A 124 3.07 -5.44 -3.17
C HIS A 124 3.33 -6.36 -1.96
N ILE A 125 3.03 -5.89 -0.76
CA ILE A 125 3.12 -6.64 0.50
C ILE A 125 1.76 -6.70 1.17
N GLU A 126 1.32 -7.89 1.57
CA GLU A 126 0.17 -8.07 2.45
C GLU A 126 0.64 -8.14 3.91
N ALA A 127 0.13 -7.25 4.77
CA ALA A 127 0.52 -7.16 6.17
C ALA A 127 0.00 -8.32 7.03
N LEU A 128 -1.23 -8.80 6.76
CA LEU A 128 -1.90 -9.79 7.59
C LEU A 128 -1.11 -11.10 7.79
N PRO A 129 -0.52 -11.73 6.75
CA PRO A 129 0.33 -12.90 6.93
C PRO A 129 1.60 -12.64 7.75
N LEU A 130 2.02 -11.37 7.88
CA LEU A 130 3.24 -11.00 8.60
C LEU A 130 3.03 -10.91 10.10
N ASP A 131 1.84 -10.54 10.59
CA ASP A 131 1.54 -10.57 12.03
C ASP A 131 0.77 -11.83 12.45
N GLY A 132 -0.07 -12.39 11.57
CA GLY A 132 -0.88 -13.58 11.83
C GLY A 132 -1.93 -13.40 12.94
N LYS A 133 -2.18 -12.15 13.36
CA LYS A 133 -3.11 -11.76 14.42
C LYS A 133 -4.34 -11.06 13.83
N TYR A 134 -5.43 -11.03 14.57
CA TYR A 134 -6.64 -10.24 14.25
C TYR A 134 -7.36 -10.62 12.94
N ASN A 135 -7.37 -11.92 12.60
CA ASN A 135 -8.14 -12.42 11.45
C ASN A 135 -9.65 -12.23 11.62
N ASP A 136 -10.12 -12.15 12.86
CA ASP A 136 -11.51 -12.13 13.30
C ASP A 136 -11.92 -10.83 14.01
N ILE A 137 -11.01 -9.87 14.18
CA ILE A 137 -11.29 -8.56 14.80
C ILE A 137 -11.38 -7.50 13.70
N PHE A 138 -12.45 -6.71 13.74
CA PHE A 138 -12.63 -5.60 12.80
C PHE A 138 -12.21 -4.27 13.40
N LEU A 139 -12.78 -3.90 14.56
CA LEU A 139 -12.58 -2.57 15.12
C LEU A 139 -11.14 -2.42 15.64
N MET A 140 -10.51 -1.31 15.27
CA MET A 140 -9.18 -0.97 15.74
C MET A 140 -9.13 -0.89 17.27
N ASP A 141 -10.16 -0.32 17.90
CA ASP A 141 -10.19 -0.07 19.35
C ASP A 141 -10.48 -1.29 20.21
N ASP A 142 -10.82 -2.42 19.59
CA ASP A 142 -10.86 -3.73 20.27
C ASP A 142 -9.43 -4.26 20.56
N VAL A 143 -8.39 -3.62 20.02
CA VAL A 143 -6.97 -3.93 20.27
C VAL A 143 -6.30 -2.71 20.92
N PRO A 144 -5.65 -2.84 22.08
CA PRO A 144 -4.96 -1.73 22.74
C PRO A 144 -3.92 -1.05 21.84
N GLU A 145 -3.87 0.28 21.83
CA GLU A 145 -3.00 1.05 20.92
C GLU A 145 -1.52 0.65 20.99
N ALA A 146 -1.00 0.40 22.20
CA ALA A 146 0.37 -0.06 22.38
C ALA A 146 0.63 -1.39 21.67
N GLU A 147 -0.34 -2.30 21.69
CA GLU A 147 -0.26 -3.57 20.97
C GLU A 147 -0.34 -3.37 19.46
N ARG A 148 -1.25 -2.51 18.97
CA ARG A 148 -1.35 -2.16 17.55
C ARG A 148 -0.03 -1.64 17.00
N LYS A 149 0.60 -0.71 17.73
CA LYS A 149 1.91 -0.13 17.39
C LYS A 149 3.03 -1.17 17.41
N ALA A 150 3.04 -2.06 18.40
CA ALA A 150 4.03 -3.13 18.50
C ALA A 150 3.92 -4.12 17.32
N VAL A 151 2.70 -4.48 16.93
CA VAL A 151 2.47 -5.33 15.76
C VAL A 151 2.87 -4.62 14.47
N ALA A 152 2.48 -3.36 14.29
CA ALA A 152 2.88 -2.57 13.13
C ALA A 152 4.40 -2.42 12.99
N ARG A 153 5.12 -2.29 14.12
CA ARG A 153 6.59 -2.35 14.15
C ARG A 153 7.11 -3.69 13.61
N GLN A 154 6.58 -4.82 14.08
CA GLN A 154 6.98 -6.14 13.60
C GLN A 154 6.75 -6.30 12.09
N VAL A 155 5.62 -5.79 11.59
CA VAL A 155 5.32 -5.77 10.15
C VAL A 155 6.35 -4.91 9.41
N ALA A 156 6.63 -3.70 9.89
CA ALA A 156 7.61 -2.80 9.28
C ALA A 156 9.02 -3.41 9.23
N ASP A 157 9.48 -4.04 10.32
CA ASP A 157 10.81 -4.65 10.38
C ASP A 157 10.96 -5.79 9.35
N LYS A 158 9.89 -6.59 9.16
CA LYS A 158 9.84 -7.63 8.11
C LYS A 158 9.88 -7.01 6.72
N VAL A 159 9.10 -5.96 6.46
CA VAL A 159 9.10 -5.24 5.18
C VAL A 159 10.48 -4.66 4.88
N ILE A 160 11.10 -3.97 5.83
CA ILE A 160 12.45 -3.40 5.67
C ILE A 160 13.47 -4.48 5.33
N THR A 161 13.41 -5.63 6.02
CA THR A 161 14.28 -6.77 5.75
C THR A 161 14.10 -7.29 4.32
N MET A 162 12.85 -7.49 3.88
CA MET A 162 12.54 -7.91 2.51
C MET A 162 13.09 -6.91 1.48
N LEU A 163 12.86 -5.62 1.68
CA LEU A 163 13.31 -4.57 0.75
C LEU A 163 14.85 -4.51 0.65
N LYS A 164 15.56 -4.62 1.77
CA LYS A 164 17.03 -4.66 1.79
C LYS A 164 17.59 -5.90 1.07
N SER A 165 16.96 -7.06 1.24
CA SER A 165 17.38 -8.29 0.57
C SER A 165 17.22 -8.21 -0.95
N GLN A 166 16.14 -7.60 -1.44
CA GLN A 166 15.92 -7.38 -2.87
C GLN A 166 16.96 -6.43 -3.47
N SER A 167 17.31 -5.36 -2.75
CA SER A 167 18.35 -4.42 -3.19
C SER A 167 19.74 -5.07 -3.25
N ALA A 168 20.06 -5.98 -2.32
CA ALA A 168 21.33 -6.71 -2.33
C ALA A 168 21.41 -7.78 -3.43
N ALA A 169 20.30 -8.43 -3.76
CA ALA A 169 20.25 -9.39 -4.87
C ALA A 169 20.41 -8.70 -6.24
N ALA A 170 19.80 -7.52 -6.42
CA ALA A 170 19.92 -6.74 -7.65
C ALA A 170 21.33 -6.17 -7.90
N SER A 171 22.13 -5.98 -6.84
CA SER A 171 23.53 -5.54 -6.98
C SER A 171 24.53 -6.68 -7.24
N HIS A 172 24.12 -7.95 -7.04
CA HIS A 172 24.97 -9.12 -7.28
C HIS A 172 24.84 -9.70 -8.71
N SER A 173 23.81 -9.34 -9.46
CA SER A 173 23.57 -9.84 -10.83
C SER A 173 24.26 -9.05 -11.94
N CYS A 174 25.04 -8.01 -11.63
CA CYS A 174 25.80 -7.20 -12.61
C CYS A 174 27.28 -7.58 -12.70
N GLY A 175 27.65 -8.81 -12.36
CA GLY A 175 29.04 -9.22 -12.17
C GLY A 175 29.44 -10.54 -12.79
N GLU A 176 28.93 -10.91 -13.97
CA GLU A 176 29.51 -11.98 -14.80
C GLU A 176 29.40 -11.58 -16.28
N GLU A 177 30.42 -10.90 -16.80
CA GLU A 177 30.79 -10.89 -18.23
C GLU A 177 31.84 -11.96 -18.49
#